data_AF-A0A8J4VQN7-F1
#
_entry.id   AF-A0A8J4VQN7-F1
#
_cell.length_a   1.000
_cell.length_b   1.000
_cell.length_c   1.000
_cell.angle_alpha   90.00
_cell.angle_beta   90.00
_cell.angle_gamma   90.00
#
_symmetry.space_group_name_H-M   'P 1'
#
loop_
_entity.id
_entity.type
_entity.pdbx_description
1 polymer ?
#
loop_
_entity_poly.entity_id
_entity_poly.type
_entity_poly.pdbx_seq_one_letter_code
_entity_poly.pdbx_strand_id
1 'polypeptide(L)'
;MARAFLIQLITFTFTIILTVQSSPSTSPLLRPPHGGSRQSMLLPLFLSRPNPRRHLQRSDPQTHPNARMGLYDDLLRNGYYTTRLWIGTPPQMFALIVDTGSTVTYVPCSTCEQCGRHQDPKFEPELSSTYQPLQCNLDCNCDSEKVHCVYDRQYAEMSSSSGVLAEDVLSFGNLSDLQPQRAVFGCENQETGDLYSQRADGIMGLGRGDLSIVDQLVEKGLINDSFSLCYGGMDIGGGAMVLGGISPPIDMVFTQSDPVRSFGMATVHTTMLI
;
A
#
# COMPACT_ATOMS: atom_id res chain seq x y z
N MET A 1 -22.66 52.20 58.12
CA MET A 1 -21.71 53.09 57.40
C MET A 1 -20.31 52.55 57.62
N ALA A 2 -19.65 52.17 56.53
CA ALA A 2 -18.40 51.42 56.52
C ALA A 2 -17.17 52.31 56.77
N ARG A 3 -16.16 51.75 57.45
CA ARG A 3 -14.76 52.16 57.32
C ARG A 3 -13.83 50.95 57.37
N ALA A 4 -12.97 50.91 56.34
CA ALA A 4 -11.64 50.31 56.23
C ALA A 4 -11.45 48.81 56.53
N PHE A 5 -10.89 48.07 55.57
CA PHE A 5 -9.57 47.44 55.72
C PHE A 5 -8.99 47.12 54.32
N LEU A 6 -7.75 47.56 54.12
CA LEU A 6 -6.89 47.33 52.96
C LEU A 6 -6.07 46.06 53.24
N ILE A 7 -6.17 45.02 52.42
CA ILE A 7 -5.28 43.85 52.49
C ILE A 7 -4.77 43.53 51.08
N GLN A 8 -3.46 43.30 51.04
CA GLN A 8 -2.57 43.20 49.89
C GLN A 8 -2.82 41.95 49.03
N LEU A 9 -2.78 42.11 47.70
CA LEU A 9 -2.63 41.00 46.76
C LEU A 9 -1.14 40.69 46.57
N ILE A 10 -0.71 39.50 46.96
CA ILE A 10 0.62 38.95 46.68
C ILE A 10 0.60 38.35 45.28
N THR A 11 1.27 38.99 44.32
CA THR A 11 1.54 38.42 43.00
C THR A 11 2.85 37.63 43.02
N PHE A 12 2.78 36.31 42.89
CA PHE A 12 3.95 35.45 42.70
C PHE A 12 4.36 35.47 41.21
N THR A 13 5.47 36.12 40.90
CA THR A 13 6.14 36.00 39.59
C THR A 13 7.17 34.88 39.66
N PHE A 14 6.95 33.81 38.89
CA PHE A 14 7.89 32.70 38.76
C PHE A 14 8.87 33.01 37.62
N THR A 15 10.07 33.47 37.96
CA THR A 15 11.19 33.64 37.01
C THR A 15 11.95 32.32 36.93
N ILE A 16 11.82 31.61 35.80
CA ILE A 16 12.64 30.44 35.48
C ILE A 16 14.01 30.95 34.99
N ILE A 17 15.04 30.77 35.81
CA ILE A 17 16.44 31.02 35.43
C ILE A 17 16.97 29.77 34.72
N LEU A 18 17.13 29.84 33.40
CA LEU A 18 17.88 28.85 32.63
C LEU A 18 19.39 29.09 32.82
N THR A 19 20.02 28.27 33.65
CA THR A 19 21.48 28.19 33.73
C THR A 19 22.02 27.39 32.55
N VAL A 20 22.62 28.06 31.57
CA VAL A 20 23.39 27.44 30.49
C VAL A 20 24.78 27.09 31.02
N GLN A 21 25.04 25.80 31.27
CA GLN A 21 26.38 25.29 31.54
C GLN A 21 27.13 25.12 30.21
N SER A 22 28.10 25.98 29.95
CA SER A 22 29.03 25.86 28.83
C SER A 22 30.22 24.98 29.22
N SER A 23 30.35 23.80 28.60
CA SER A 23 31.59 23.01 28.59
C SER A 23 32.30 23.21 27.24
N PRO A 24 33.62 23.45 27.19
CA PRO A 24 34.32 23.71 25.94
C PRO A 24 34.76 22.39 25.29
N SER A 25 34.21 22.07 24.12
CA SER A 25 34.78 21.07 23.22
C SER A 25 35.21 21.73 21.92
N THR A 26 36.52 21.75 21.73
CA THR A 26 37.29 22.20 20.57
C THR A 26 36.75 21.64 19.26
N SER A 27 36.31 22.52 18.36
CA SER A 27 36.04 22.18 16.96
C SER A 27 37.21 22.68 16.10
N PRO A 28 37.84 21.86 15.24
CA PRO A 28 38.80 22.38 14.28
C PRO A 28 38.03 23.07 13.14
N LEU A 29 38.28 24.37 12.98
CA LEU A 29 37.92 25.16 11.81
C LEU A 29 38.65 24.59 10.58
N LEU A 30 37.90 23.97 9.65
CA LEU A 30 38.34 23.82 8.27
C LEU A 30 37.72 24.91 7.40
N ARG A 31 38.59 25.73 6.80
CA ARG A 31 38.27 26.69 5.73
C ARG A 31 37.79 25.96 4.48
N PRO A 32 36.88 26.56 3.67
CA PRO A 32 36.48 25.98 2.39
C PRO A 32 37.53 26.27 1.31
N PRO A 33 37.88 25.31 0.44
CA PRO A 33 38.50 25.64 -0.83
C PRO A 33 37.44 26.05 -1.86
N HIS A 34 37.84 27.00 -2.70
CA HIS A 34 37.09 27.63 -3.76
C HIS A 34 36.42 26.69 -4.77
N GLY A 35 35.25 27.13 -5.26
CA GLY A 35 34.90 27.21 -6.69
C GLY A 35 35.02 25.95 -7.54
N GLY A 36 33.93 25.20 -7.66
CA GLY A 36 33.74 24.17 -8.68
C GLY A 36 32.27 24.03 -9.03
N SER A 37 31.95 24.17 -10.32
CA SER A 37 30.63 24.02 -10.93
C SER A 37 29.87 22.78 -10.41
N ARG A 38 28.61 22.93 -10.00
CA ARG A 38 27.70 21.79 -9.78
C ARG A 38 27.50 21.10 -11.12
N GLN A 39 28.24 20.02 -11.36
CA GLN A 39 27.94 19.13 -12.47
C GLN A 39 26.64 18.39 -12.17
N SER A 40 25.66 18.58 -13.04
CA SER A 40 24.50 17.71 -13.15
C SER A 40 24.97 16.27 -13.30
N MET A 41 24.48 15.34 -12.47
CA MET A 41 24.72 13.91 -12.66
C MET A 41 24.00 13.47 -13.93
N LEU A 42 24.74 13.34 -15.03
CA LEU A 42 24.34 12.62 -16.23
C LEU A 42 24.76 11.16 -16.03
N LEU A 43 23.80 10.27 -15.80
CA LEU A 43 24.03 8.82 -15.75
C LEU A 43 24.13 8.31 -17.19
N PRO A 44 25.30 7.83 -17.67
CA PRO A 44 25.39 7.26 -19.01
C PRO A 44 24.75 5.87 -18.99
N LEU A 45 23.72 5.67 -19.80
CA LEU A 45 23.17 4.34 -20.06
C LEU A 45 24.14 3.59 -20.98
N PHE A 46 24.92 2.66 -20.41
CA PHE A 46 25.72 1.73 -21.20
C PHE A 46 24.91 0.46 -21.49
N LEU A 47 24.66 0.20 -22.78
CA LEU A 47 24.12 -1.06 -23.26
C LEU A 47 25.13 -2.19 -23.03
N SER A 48 24.85 -3.07 -22.08
CA SER A 48 25.62 -4.31 -21.90
C SER A 48 25.25 -5.32 -22.98
N ARG A 49 26.25 -5.84 -23.70
CA ARG A 49 26.07 -6.90 -24.71
C ARG A 49 25.67 -8.23 -24.07
N PRO A 50 24.78 -9.04 -24.68
CA PRO A 50 24.42 -10.34 -24.13
C PRO A 50 25.56 -11.34 -24.32
N ASN A 51 25.87 -12.09 -23.26
CA ASN A 51 26.83 -13.19 -23.27
C ASN A 51 26.07 -14.52 -23.51
N PRO A 52 26.24 -15.21 -24.64
CA PRO A 52 25.48 -16.42 -24.91
C PRO A 52 26.25 -17.62 -24.36
N ARG A 53 25.87 -18.10 -23.17
CA ARG A 53 26.02 -19.50 -22.71
C ARG A 53 25.58 -19.64 -21.25
N ARG A 54 24.30 -19.94 -21.04
CA ARG A 54 23.86 -20.80 -19.94
C ARG A 54 22.80 -21.75 -20.47
N HIS A 55 23.22 -22.98 -20.68
CA HIS A 55 22.35 -24.10 -20.98
C HIS A 55 21.57 -24.43 -19.69
N LEU A 56 20.38 -23.86 -19.54
CA LEU A 56 19.46 -24.24 -18.46
C LEU A 56 18.80 -25.57 -18.83
N GLN A 57 19.03 -26.57 -17.97
CA GLN A 57 18.25 -27.79 -17.94
C GLN A 57 16.76 -27.41 -17.83
N ARG A 58 16.02 -27.75 -18.88
CA ARG A 58 14.58 -27.55 -18.99
C ARG A 58 13.88 -28.53 -18.04
N SER A 59 13.66 -28.12 -16.80
CA SER A 59 12.52 -28.59 -16.04
C SER A 59 11.26 -28.04 -16.72
N ASP A 60 10.24 -28.88 -16.86
CA ASP A 60 8.93 -28.51 -17.38
C ASP A 60 8.44 -27.24 -16.65
N PRO A 61 8.19 -26.10 -17.33
CA PRO A 61 7.74 -24.92 -16.63
C PRO A 61 6.33 -25.20 -16.14
N GLN A 62 6.17 -25.39 -14.83
CA GLN A 62 4.85 -25.30 -14.22
C GLN A 62 4.32 -23.90 -14.57
N THR A 63 3.41 -23.85 -15.54
CA THR A 63 2.72 -22.62 -15.91
C THR A 63 1.74 -22.31 -14.80
N HIS A 64 2.18 -21.53 -13.81
CA HIS A 64 1.29 -20.99 -12.80
C HIS A 64 0.23 -20.11 -13.49
N PRO A 65 -1.05 -20.20 -13.09
CA PRO A 65 -2.09 -19.30 -13.59
C PRO A 65 -1.76 -17.85 -13.21
N ASN A 66 -2.37 -16.91 -13.94
CA ASN A 66 -2.23 -15.49 -13.69
C ASN A 66 -3.58 -14.85 -13.38
N ALA A 67 -3.59 -13.91 -12.44
CA ALA A 67 -4.74 -13.06 -12.17
C ALA A 67 -4.67 -11.82 -13.08
N ARG A 68 -5.40 -11.82 -14.20
CA ARG A 68 -5.45 -10.70 -15.14
C ARG A 68 -6.66 -9.83 -14.86
N MET A 69 -6.44 -8.54 -14.66
CA MET A 69 -7.48 -7.57 -14.36
C MET A 69 -7.30 -6.31 -15.21
N GLY A 70 -8.40 -5.62 -15.48
CA GLY A 70 -8.38 -4.29 -16.08
C GLY A 70 -8.06 -3.23 -15.03
N LEU A 71 -7.32 -2.20 -15.45
CA LEU A 71 -7.22 -0.95 -14.70
C LEU A 71 -8.23 0.05 -15.25
N TYR A 72 -8.78 0.87 -14.37
CA TYR A 72 -9.77 1.89 -14.64
C TYR A 72 -9.35 3.22 -14.01
N ASP A 73 -10.11 4.28 -14.30
CA ASP A 73 -9.84 5.67 -13.89
C ASP A 73 -8.52 6.21 -14.46
N ASP A 74 -8.10 7.39 -13.99
CA ASP A 74 -6.97 8.13 -14.52
C ASP A 74 -6.39 9.09 -13.47
N LEU A 75 -5.10 9.38 -13.62
CA LEU A 75 -4.36 10.25 -12.70
C LEU A 75 -4.84 11.70 -12.73
N LEU A 76 -5.31 12.21 -13.86
CA LEU A 76 -5.63 13.63 -14.00
C LEU A 76 -6.95 13.99 -13.31
N ARG A 77 -7.91 13.08 -13.29
CA ARG A 77 -9.24 13.29 -12.70
C ARG A 77 -9.34 12.78 -11.28
N ASN A 78 -8.83 11.57 -11.02
CA ASN A 78 -9.03 10.90 -9.74
C ASN A 78 -7.73 10.84 -8.91
N GLY A 79 -6.56 11.00 -9.52
CA GLY A 79 -5.27 10.88 -8.82
C GLY A 79 -4.78 9.44 -8.63
N TYR A 80 -5.54 8.45 -9.08
CA TYR A 80 -5.23 7.03 -8.93
C TYR A 80 -5.86 6.19 -10.05
N TYR A 81 -5.43 4.93 -10.13
CA TYR A 81 -6.07 3.89 -10.93
C TYR A 81 -6.73 2.86 -10.02
N THR A 82 -7.89 2.37 -10.43
CA THR A 82 -8.60 1.30 -9.73
C THR A 82 -8.60 -0.01 -10.51
N THR A 83 -8.75 -1.13 -9.81
CA THR A 83 -9.08 -2.43 -10.40
C THR A 83 -10.39 -2.94 -9.81
N ARG A 84 -10.99 -3.96 -10.43
CA ARG A 84 -12.20 -4.61 -9.90
C ARG A 84 -11.82 -5.91 -9.19
N LEU A 85 -12.20 -6.01 -7.92
CA LEU A 85 -12.07 -7.21 -7.11
C LEU A 85 -13.45 -7.65 -6.63
N TRP A 86 -13.68 -8.95 -6.61
CA TRP A 86 -14.90 -9.54 -6.05
C TRP A 86 -14.56 -10.26 -4.76
N ILE A 87 -15.37 -10.04 -3.72
CA ILE A 87 -15.20 -10.60 -2.38
C ILE A 87 -16.51 -11.29 -1.96
N GLY A 88 -16.41 -12.52 -1.47
CA GLY A 88 -17.52 -13.22 -0.84
C GLY A 88 -18.28 -14.23 -1.71
N THR A 89 -19.24 -14.91 -1.08
CA THR A 89 -20.12 -15.90 -1.71
C THR A 89 -21.58 -15.67 -1.31
N PRO A 90 -22.44 -15.11 -2.20
CA PRO A 90 -22.16 -14.70 -3.57
C PRO A 90 -21.20 -13.51 -3.67
N PRO A 91 -20.50 -13.34 -4.82
CA PRO A 91 -19.48 -12.31 -4.95
C PRO A 91 -20.03 -10.87 -4.96
N GLN A 92 -19.45 -10.01 -4.14
CA GLN A 92 -19.70 -8.55 -4.08
C GLN A 92 -18.53 -7.82 -4.75
N MET A 93 -18.77 -6.82 -5.58
CA MET A 93 -17.75 -6.18 -6.43
C MET A 93 -17.31 -4.83 -5.86
N PHE A 94 -16.01 -4.54 -5.90
CA PHE A 94 -15.41 -3.29 -5.43
C PHE A 94 -14.40 -2.73 -6.44
N ALA A 95 -14.34 -1.40 -6.58
CA ALA A 95 -13.24 -0.69 -7.22
C ALA A 95 -12.17 -0.30 -6.21
N LEU A 96 -11.02 -0.95 -6.29
CA LEU A 96 -9.94 -0.75 -5.34
C LEU A 96 -8.79 0.00 -5.98
N ILE A 97 -8.26 1.02 -5.30
CA ILE A 97 -7.03 1.70 -5.70
C ILE A 97 -5.90 0.68 -5.71
N VAL A 98 -5.14 0.63 -6.81
CA VAL A 98 -3.97 -0.25 -6.89
C VAL A 98 -2.78 0.44 -6.24
N ASP A 99 -2.36 -0.06 -5.08
CA ASP A 99 -1.35 0.61 -4.26
C ASP A 99 -0.13 -0.30 -4.01
N THR A 100 0.99 0.03 -4.63
CA THR A 100 2.28 -0.66 -4.43
C THR A 100 3.03 -0.22 -3.16
N GLY A 101 2.54 0.83 -2.50
CA GLY A 101 3.12 1.43 -1.30
C GLY A 101 2.57 0.87 0.01
N SER A 102 1.46 0.14 -0.02
CA SER A 102 0.87 -0.53 1.15
C SER A 102 0.63 -2.02 0.89
N THR A 103 0.45 -2.77 1.98
CA THR A 103 0.32 -4.23 1.94
C THR A 103 -1.10 -4.72 2.10
N VAL A 104 -1.96 -4.01 2.84
CA VAL A 104 -3.28 -4.52 3.19
C VAL A 104 -4.27 -4.19 2.08
N THR A 105 -4.99 -5.19 1.59
CA THR A 105 -6.19 -4.96 0.78
C THR A 105 -7.41 -4.86 1.69
N TYR A 106 -8.24 -3.83 1.54
CA TYR A 106 -9.40 -3.61 2.39
C TYR A 106 -10.56 -2.93 1.68
N VAL A 107 -11.75 -3.10 2.24
CA VAL A 107 -13.01 -2.45 1.84
C VAL A 107 -13.83 -2.09 3.09
N PRO A 108 -14.63 -1.00 3.05
CA PRO A 108 -15.53 -0.64 4.13
C PRO A 108 -16.61 -1.69 4.27
N CYS A 109 -16.78 -2.17 5.49
CA CYS A 109 -17.85 -3.08 5.84
C CYS A 109 -19.14 -2.33 6.15
N SER A 110 -20.29 -2.99 5.98
CA SER A 110 -21.61 -2.40 6.19
C SER A 110 -21.83 -1.87 7.61
N THR A 111 -21.07 -2.39 8.59
CA THR A 111 -21.03 -1.93 9.98
C THR A 111 -20.21 -0.66 10.20
N CYS A 112 -19.47 -0.18 9.20
CA CYS A 112 -18.63 0.99 9.34
C CYS A 112 -19.45 2.29 9.35
N GLU A 113 -19.62 2.87 10.54
CA GLU A 113 -20.28 4.17 10.70
C GLU A 113 -19.34 5.35 10.43
N GLN A 114 -18.03 5.13 10.52
CA GLN A 114 -16.99 6.17 10.36
C GLN A 114 -16.21 6.05 9.04
N CYS A 115 -16.88 5.53 8.00
CA CYS A 115 -16.34 5.46 6.64
C CYS A 115 -17.09 6.40 5.72
N GLY A 116 -16.44 6.77 4.62
CA GLY A 116 -16.97 7.58 3.56
C GLY A 116 -18.17 6.96 2.83
N ARG A 117 -18.67 7.72 1.85
CA ARG A 117 -19.58 7.22 0.83
C ARG A 117 -18.81 7.11 -0.47
N HIS A 118 -18.50 5.88 -0.86
CA HIS A 118 -17.79 5.57 -2.09
C HIS A 118 -18.78 5.26 -3.22
N GLN A 119 -18.25 4.82 -4.36
CA GLN A 119 -19.04 4.62 -5.57
C GLN A 119 -19.92 3.37 -5.52
N ASP A 120 -19.47 2.29 -4.89
CA ASP A 120 -20.16 1.01 -4.79
C ASP A 120 -20.59 0.75 -3.31
N PRO A 121 -21.57 -0.14 -3.06
CA PRO A 121 -22.01 -0.44 -1.71
C PRO A 121 -20.89 -1.03 -0.84
N LYS A 122 -20.95 -0.75 0.47
CA LYS A 122 -20.05 -1.36 1.47
C LYS A 122 -20.20 -2.89 1.47
N PHE A 123 -19.13 -3.60 1.78
CA PHE A 123 -19.15 -5.06 1.89
C PHE A 123 -20.13 -5.49 2.98
N GLU A 124 -21.04 -6.40 2.66
CA GLU A 124 -22.00 -6.97 3.60
C GLU A 124 -21.52 -8.36 4.04
N PRO A 125 -20.89 -8.49 5.23
CA PRO A 125 -20.31 -9.76 5.66
C PRO A 125 -21.37 -10.86 5.85
N GLU A 126 -22.53 -10.47 6.39
CA GLU A 126 -23.66 -11.37 6.64
C GLU A 126 -24.28 -11.97 5.37
N LEU A 127 -24.04 -11.35 4.21
CA LEU A 127 -24.50 -11.87 2.92
C LEU A 127 -23.48 -12.83 2.28
N SER A 128 -22.27 -12.95 2.81
CA SER A 128 -21.25 -13.86 2.32
C SER A 128 -21.20 -15.13 3.18
N SER A 129 -21.59 -16.26 2.59
CA SER A 129 -21.52 -17.58 3.23
C SER A 129 -20.09 -18.09 3.48
N THR A 130 -19.08 -17.42 2.93
CA THR A 130 -17.65 -17.78 3.07
C THR A 130 -16.85 -16.79 3.90
N TYR A 131 -17.50 -15.73 4.40
CA TYR A 131 -16.87 -14.74 5.27
C TYR A 131 -16.49 -15.35 6.62
N GLN A 132 -15.24 -15.11 7.01
CA GLN A 132 -14.72 -15.58 8.29
C GLN A 132 -13.82 -14.52 8.92
N PRO A 133 -14.26 -13.80 9.97
CA PRO A 133 -13.40 -12.86 10.67
C PRO A 133 -12.27 -13.63 11.38
N LEU A 134 -11.05 -13.12 11.30
CA LEU A 134 -9.90 -13.76 11.92
C LEU A 134 -9.97 -13.58 13.44
N GLN A 135 -9.95 -14.71 14.15
CA GLN A 135 -9.95 -14.73 15.61
C GLN A 135 -8.60 -14.29 16.13
N CYS A 136 -8.62 -13.49 17.19
CA CYS A 136 -7.42 -13.02 17.86
C CYS A 136 -6.52 -14.18 18.29
N ASN A 137 -5.23 -14.09 17.97
CA ASN A 137 -4.21 -15.03 18.38
C ASN A 137 -2.88 -14.29 18.62
N LEU A 138 -1.80 -15.03 18.90
CA LEU A 138 -0.49 -14.44 19.20
C LEU A 138 0.23 -13.88 17.95
N ASP A 139 -0.23 -14.24 16.76
CA ASP A 139 0.41 -13.92 15.48
C ASP A 139 -0.20 -12.68 14.81
N CYS A 140 -1.18 -12.03 15.45
CA CYS A 140 -1.80 -10.81 14.96
C CYS A 140 -2.00 -9.76 16.05
N ASN A 141 -2.17 -8.50 15.64
CA ASN A 141 -2.66 -7.46 16.53
C ASN A 141 -4.16 -7.67 16.76
N CYS A 142 -4.61 -7.59 18.01
CA CYS A 142 -6.02 -7.79 18.33
C CYS A 142 -6.72 -6.51 18.74
N ASP A 143 -8.05 -6.51 18.61
CA ASP A 143 -8.91 -5.50 19.22
C ASP A 143 -8.79 -5.46 20.75
N SER A 144 -9.38 -4.43 21.38
CA SER A 144 -9.31 -4.24 22.84
C SER A 144 -9.94 -5.39 23.63
N GLU A 145 -10.92 -6.08 23.03
CA GLU A 145 -11.63 -7.19 23.63
C GLU A 145 -10.94 -8.54 23.39
N LYS A 146 -9.87 -8.56 22.59
CA LYS A 146 -9.12 -9.74 22.15
C LYS A 146 -9.99 -10.79 21.45
N VAL A 147 -10.95 -10.33 20.66
CA VAL A 147 -11.86 -11.20 19.91
C VAL A 147 -11.33 -11.39 18.50
N HIS A 148 -10.97 -10.31 17.81
CA HIS A 148 -10.55 -10.38 16.41
C HIS A 148 -9.17 -9.79 16.16
N CYS A 149 -8.51 -10.27 15.10
CA CYS A 149 -7.33 -9.63 14.55
C CYS A 149 -7.73 -8.32 13.85
N VAL A 150 -6.93 -7.28 14.03
CA VAL A 150 -7.16 -5.95 13.46
C VAL A 150 -5.95 -5.48 12.67
N TYR A 151 -6.21 -4.54 11.76
CA TYR A 151 -5.17 -3.78 11.09
C TYR A 151 -5.38 -2.29 11.33
N ASP A 152 -4.28 -1.56 11.29
CA ASP A 152 -4.24 -0.10 11.32
C ASP A 152 -3.18 0.36 10.31
N ARG A 153 -3.56 1.30 9.45
CA ARG A 153 -2.70 1.85 8.40
C ARG A 153 -2.83 3.36 8.37
N GLN A 154 -1.67 4.01 8.47
CA GLN A 154 -1.51 5.45 8.30
C GLN A 154 -0.73 5.68 7.01
N TYR A 155 -1.25 6.54 6.14
CA TYR A 155 -0.61 6.89 4.88
C TYR A 155 0.12 8.22 4.95
N ALA A 156 0.97 8.49 3.95
CA ALA A 156 1.87 9.64 3.93
C ALA A 156 1.12 10.99 3.81
N GLU A 157 -0.05 10.97 3.19
CA GLU A 157 -1.02 12.07 3.09
C GLU A 157 -1.81 12.31 4.39
N MET A 158 -1.45 11.61 5.48
CA MET A 158 -2.07 11.71 6.81
C MET A 158 -3.50 11.16 6.89
N SER A 159 -3.95 10.43 5.87
CA SER A 159 -5.15 9.59 5.93
C SER A 159 -4.88 8.29 6.70
N SER A 160 -5.92 7.69 7.27
CA SER A 160 -5.81 6.38 7.93
C SER A 160 -7.00 5.48 7.65
N SER A 161 -6.74 4.18 7.73
CA SER A 161 -7.70 3.09 7.59
C SER A 161 -7.47 2.07 8.71
N SER A 162 -8.54 1.65 9.38
CA SER A 162 -8.46 0.59 10.37
C SER A 162 -9.71 -0.29 10.38
N GLY A 163 -9.53 -1.55 10.78
CA GLY A 163 -10.62 -2.52 10.74
C GLY A 163 -10.23 -3.91 11.22
N VAL A 164 -11.15 -4.84 11.03
CA VAL A 164 -10.96 -6.26 11.38
C VAL A 164 -10.39 -7.00 10.18
N LEU A 165 -9.39 -7.85 10.39
CA LEU A 165 -8.94 -8.76 9.35
C LEU A 165 -9.90 -9.94 9.23
N ALA A 166 -10.28 -10.28 8.01
CA ALA A 166 -11.16 -11.39 7.72
C ALA A 166 -10.66 -12.16 6.49
N GLU A 167 -10.99 -13.44 6.43
CA GLU A 167 -10.74 -14.27 5.27
C GLU A 167 -12.05 -14.51 4.52
N ASP A 168 -12.02 -14.30 3.20
CA ASP A 168 -13.15 -14.63 2.32
C ASP A 168 -12.63 -15.01 0.93
N VAL A 169 -13.52 -15.46 0.04
CA VAL A 169 -13.21 -15.82 -1.34
C VAL A 169 -13.05 -14.56 -2.17
N LEU A 170 -11.85 -14.37 -2.72
CA LEU A 170 -11.52 -13.34 -3.69
C LEU A 170 -11.59 -13.89 -5.11
N SER A 171 -12.18 -13.13 -6.02
CA SER A 171 -12.16 -13.42 -7.46
C SER A 171 -11.67 -12.21 -8.24
N PHE A 172 -10.85 -12.48 -9.26
CA PHE A 172 -10.11 -11.49 -10.06
C PHE A 172 -10.79 -11.19 -11.40
N GLY A 173 -12.09 -11.48 -11.52
CA GLY A 173 -12.87 -11.27 -12.73
C GLY A 173 -12.69 -12.38 -13.78
N ASN A 174 -13.41 -12.22 -14.90
CA ASN A 174 -13.53 -13.24 -15.95
C ASN A 174 -12.32 -13.33 -16.90
N LEU A 175 -11.43 -12.34 -16.88
CA LEU A 175 -10.20 -12.32 -17.68
C LEU A 175 -9.06 -13.10 -17.01
N SER A 176 -9.25 -13.46 -15.74
CA SER A 176 -8.28 -14.18 -14.91
C SER A 176 -8.30 -15.68 -15.19
N ASP A 177 -7.11 -16.28 -15.31
CA ASP A 177 -6.97 -17.75 -15.33
C ASP A 177 -7.02 -18.33 -13.90
N LEU A 178 -6.67 -17.48 -12.92
CA LEU A 178 -6.70 -17.84 -11.51
C LEU A 178 -8.14 -17.95 -11.03
N GLN A 179 -8.50 -19.16 -10.57
CA GLN A 179 -9.79 -19.45 -9.94
C GLN A 179 -9.94 -18.66 -8.63
N PRO A 180 -11.17 -18.42 -8.15
CA PRO A 180 -11.38 -17.74 -6.87
C PRO A 180 -10.59 -18.38 -5.72
N GLN A 181 -9.95 -17.56 -4.90
CA GLN A 181 -9.06 -18.00 -3.82
C GLN A 181 -9.49 -17.41 -2.50
N ARG A 182 -9.39 -18.17 -1.42
CA ARG A 182 -9.51 -17.58 -0.09
C ARG A 182 -8.30 -16.69 0.17
N ALA A 183 -8.51 -15.51 0.72
CA ALA A 183 -7.44 -14.62 1.13
C ALA A 183 -7.93 -13.70 2.25
N VAL A 184 -6.98 -13.24 3.05
CA VAL A 184 -7.19 -12.28 4.11
C VAL A 184 -7.26 -10.87 3.52
N PHE A 185 -8.26 -10.12 3.94
CA PHE A 185 -8.46 -8.71 3.62
C PHE A 185 -8.94 -7.95 4.87
N GLY A 186 -8.90 -6.62 4.80
CA GLY A 186 -9.44 -5.74 5.83
C GLY A 186 -10.91 -5.46 5.61
N CYS A 187 -11.72 -5.78 6.61
CA CYS A 187 -13.08 -5.31 6.80
C CYS A 187 -13.01 -4.00 7.59
N GLU A 188 -13.00 -2.89 6.87
CA GLU A 188 -12.73 -1.56 7.41
C GLU A 188 -13.90 -1.03 8.26
N ASN A 189 -13.56 -0.41 9.39
CA ASN A 189 -14.49 0.14 10.38
C ASN A 189 -14.28 1.64 10.64
N GLN A 190 -13.18 2.22 10.17
CA GLN A 190 -12.91 3.65 10.29
C GLN A 190 -11.95 4.12 9.19
N GLU A 191 -12.30 5.27 8.58
CA GLU A 191 -11.48 6.00 7.62
C GLU A 191 -11.27 7.44 8.08
N THR A 192 -10.12 8.02 7.75
CA THR A 192 -9.87 9.44 7.97
C THR A 192 -9.22 10.10 6.76
N GLY A 193 -9.26 11.44 6.72
CA GLY A 193 -8.60 12.23 5.68
C GLY A 193 -9.14 11.95 4.28
N ASP A 194 -8.26 11.90 3.30
CA ASP A 194 -8.62 11.79 1.89
C ASP A 194 -9.39 10.49 1.58
N LEU A 195 -9.09 9.38 2.28
CA LEU A 195 -9.79 8.10 2.15
C LEU A 195 -11.29 8.24 2.40
N TYR A 196 -11.69 9.01 3.43
CA TYR A 196 -13.11 9.23 3.76
C TYR A 196 -13.89 9.91 2.62
N SER A 197 -13.21 10.70 1.79
CA SER A 197 -13.84 11.47 0.71
C SER A 197 -13.60 10.89 -0.68
N GLN A 198 -12.81 9.82 -0.78
CA GLN A 198 -12.42 9.26 -2.05
C GLN A 198 -13.59 8.56 -2.75
N ARG A 199 -13.51 8.48 -4.08
CA ARG A 199 -14.51 7.79 -4.89
C ARG A 199 -14.35 6.27 -4.87
N ALA A 200 -13.11 5.77 -4.88
CA ALA A 200 -12.84 4.33 -4.84
C ALA A 200 -13.34 3.68 -3.54
N ASP A 201 -13.65 2.40 -3.61
CA ASP A 201 -14.27 1.66 -2.49
C ASP A 201 -13.25 1.10 -1.50
N GLY A 202 -11.97 1.38 -1.68
CA GLY A 202 -10.90 0.85 -0.84
C GLY A 202 -9.58 0.76 -1.59
N ILE A 203 -8.66 -0.01 -1.03
CA ILE A 203 -7.31 -0.17 -1.55
C ILE A 203 -6.98 -1.64 -1.73
N MET A 204 -6.33 -1.98 -2.85
CA MET A 204 -5.65 -3.25 -3.08
C MET A 204 -4.15 -3.04 -2.88
N GLY A 205 -3.64 -3.47 -1.71
CA GLY A 205 -2.23 -3.42 -1.38
C GLY A 205 -1.43 -4.47 -2.16
N LEU A 206 -0.42 -4.02 -2.90
CA LEU A 206 0.53 -4.84 -3.67
C LEU A 206 1.96 -4.77 -3.13
N GLY A 207 2.18 -4.04 -2.03
CA GLY A 207 3.45 -3.98 -1.32
C GLY A 207 3.87 -5.35 -0.80
N ARG A 208 5.14 -5.47 -0.37
CA ARG A 208 5.66 -6.71 0.26
C ARG A 208 5.24 -6.82 1.71
N GLY A 209 4.64 -7.94 2.08
CA GLY A 209 4.26 -8.32 3.43
C GLY A 209 3.09 -9.32 3.42
N ASP A 210 2.98 -10.12 4.47
CA ASP A 210 2.08 -11.29 4.55
C ASP A 210 0.58 -10.98 4.32
N LEU A 211 0.15 -9.73 4.50
CA LEU A 211 -1.23 -9.30 4.23
C LEU A 211 -1.48 -8.88 2.77
N SER A 212 -0.43 -8.77 1.95
CA SER A 212 -0.51 -8.52 0.52
C SER A 212 -1.17 -9.67 -0.19
N ILE A 213 -2.15 -9.39 -1.04
CA ILE A 213 -2.79 -10.43 -1.85
C ILE A 213 -1.76 -11.15 -2.72
N VAL A 214 -0.73 -10.43 -3.20
CA VAL A 214 0.35 -11.03 -3.99
C VAL A 214 1.08 -12.08 -3.16
N ASP A 215 1.57 -11.71 -1.98
CA ASP A 215 2.34 -12.60 -1.12
C ASP A 215 1.49 -13.79 -0.64
N GLN A 216 0.22 -13.57 -0.30
CA GLN A 216 -0.71 -14.64 0.06
C GLN A 216 -0.93 -15.66 -1.08
N LEU A 217 -0.98 -15.21 -2.34
CA LEU A 217 -1.12 -16.11 -3.50
C LEU A 217 0.19 -16.83 -3.83
N VAL A 218 1.32 -16.15 -3.67
CA VAL A 218 2.68 -16.72 -3.85
C VAL A 218 2.95 -17.80 -2.81
N GLU A 219 2.63 -17.55 -1.54
CA GLU A 219 2.80 -18.51 -0.45
C GLU A 219 1.99 -19.79 -0.68
N LYS A 220 0.80 -19.66 -1.28
CA LYS A 220 -0.05 -20.79 -1.70
C LYS A 220 0.47 -21.50 -2.97
N GLY A 221 1.55 -21.03 -3.58
CA GLY A 221 2.12 -21.59 -4.82
C GLY A 221 1.22 -21.39 -6.05
N LEU A 222 0.31 -20.41 -6.00
CA LEU A 222 -0.72 -20.23 -7.04
C LEU A 222 -0.24 -19.35 -8.19
N ILE A 223 0.65 -18.41 -7.93
CA ILE A 223 1.21 -17.49 -8.91
C ILE A 223 2.73 -17.37 -8.72
N ASN A 224 3.42 -16.87 -9.74
CA ASN A 224 4.82 -16.45 -9.59
C ASN A 224 4.92 -15.19 -8.72
N ASP A 225 6.02 -15.04 -7.97
CA ASP A 225 6.34 -13.86 -7.15
C ASP A 225 6.68 -12.63 -8.02
N SER A 226 5.65 -12.08 -8.64
CA SER A 226 5.72 -10.91 -9.51
C SER A 226 4.33 -10.36 -9.78
N PHE A 227 4.25 -9.08 -10.09
CA PHE A 227 3.08 -8.48 -10.71
C PHE A 227 3.52 -7.46 -11.76
N SER A 228 2.62 -7.05 -12.62
CA SER A 228 2.88 -6.06 -13.67
C SER A 228 1.71 -5.09 -13.78
N LEU A 229 2.02 -3.81 -13.91
CA LEU A 229 1.05 -2.72 -14.08
C LEU A 229 1.36 -2.02 -15.42
N CYS A 230 0.37 -1.98 -16.30
CA CYS A 230 0.42 -1.29 -17.57
C CYS A 230 -0.65 -0.21 -17.58
N TYR A 231 -0.26 1.03 -17.31
CA TYR A 231 -1.17 2.18 -17.33
C TYR A 231 -1.40 2.67 -18.75
N GLY A 232 -2.64 3.08 -19.04
CA GLY A 232 -2.97 3.80 -20.25
C GLY A 232 -2.27 5.16 -20.30
N GLY A 233 -2.22 5.76 -21.49
CA GLY A 233 -1.74 7.13 -21.66
C GLY A 233 -2.56 8.12 -20.83
N MET A 234 -1.96 9.25 -20.45
CA MET A 234 -2.58 10.24 -19.55
C MET A 234 -3.97 10.74 -20.01
N ASP A 235 -4.21 10.84 -21.32
CA ASP A 235 -5.48 11.28 -21.90
C ASP A 235 -6.50 10.14 -22.14
N ILE A 236 -6.08 8.89 -21.94
CA ILE A 236 -6.89 7.69 -22.19
C ILE A 236 -7.38 7.09 -20.87
N GLY A 237 -6.51 7.05 -19.85
CA GLY A 237 -6.78 6.35 -18.59
C GLY A 237 -6.83 4.83 -18.73
N GLY A 238 -7.18 4.17 -17.65
CA GLY A 238 -7.29 2.71 -17.54
C GLY A 238 -5.96 1.98 -17.76
N GLY A 239 -6.05 0.74 -18.22
CA GLY A 239 -4.88 -0.10 -18.47
C GLY A 239 -5.14 -1.57 -18.14
N ALA A 240 -4.08 -2.30 -17.83
CA ALA A 240 -4.15 -3.70 -17.42
C ALA A 240 -3.16 -3.99 -16.30
N MET A 241 -3.51 -4.95 -15.46
CA MET A 241 -2.62 -5.50 -14.45
C MET A 241 -2.63 -7.02 -14.45
N VAL A 242 -1.51 -7.60 -14.02
CA VAL A 242 -1.34 -9.04 -13.86
C VAL A 242 -0.71 -9.32 -12.51
N LEU A 243 -1.34 -10.19 -11.70
CA LEU A 243 -0.70 -10.85 -10.56
C LEU A 243 -0.16 -12.20 -11.05
N GLY A 244 1.13 -12.42 -10.87
CA GLY A 244 1.88 -13.51 -11.49
C GLY A 244 2.80 -13.02 -12.61
N GLY A 245 3.41 -13.98 -13.30
CA GLY A 245 4.46 -13.71 -14.28
C GLY A 245 3.90 -13.45 -15.67
N ILE A 246 4.36 -12.37 -16.32
CA ILE A 246 4.13 -12.14 -17.75
C ILE A 246 5.32 -12.61 -18.58
N SER A 247 5.04 -13.11 -19.78
CA SER A 247 6.08 -13.26 -20.81
C SER A 247 6.26 -11.90 -21.49
N PRO A 248 7.39 -11.20 -21.28
CA PRO A 248 7.56 -9.89 -21.85
C PRO A 248 7.66 -9.95 -23.38
N PRO A 249 7.15 -8.95 -24.11
CA PRO A 249 7.42 -8.79 -25.54
C PRO A 249 8.93 -8.79 -25.81
N ILE A 250 9.32 -9.29 -26.98
CA ILE A 250 10.74 -9.45 -27.38
C ILE A 250 11.52 -8.14 -27.29
N ASP A 251 10.87 -7.00 -27.58
CA ASP A 251 11.48 -5.68 -27.61
C ASP A 251 11.30 -4.89 -26.30
N MET A 252 10.79 -5.52 -25.24
CA MET A 252 10.63 -4.86 -23.94
C MET A 252 12.00 -4.56 -23.32
N VAL A 253 12.24 -3.28 -23.02
CA VAL A 253 13.46 -2.83 -22.34
C VAL A 253 13.19 -2.71 -20.85
N PHE A 254 14.01 -3.36 -20.04
CA PHE A 254 13.89 -3.33 -18.59
C PHE A 254 14.85 -2.30 -17.98
N THR A 255 14.35 -1.53 -17.02
CA THR A 255 15.23 -0.86 -16.05
C THR A 255 15.50 -1.83 -14.90
N GLN A 256 16.75 -1.92 -14.45
CA GLN A 256 17.10 -2.79 -13.34
C GLN A 256 16.78 -2.10 -12.02
N SER A 257 15.84 -2.63 -11.25
CA SER A 257 15.56 -2.20 -9.88
C SER A 257 16.55 -2.84 -8.91
N ASP A 258 17.11 -2.07 -7.97
CA ASP A 258 17.93 -2.58 -6.87
C ASP A 258 17.02 -3.16 -5.76
N PRO A 259 17.02 -4.48 -5.54
CA PRO A 259 16.15 -5.11 -4.54
C PRO A 259 16.48 -4.68 -3.10
N VAL A 260 17.71 -4.20 -2.84
CA VAL A 260 18.16 -3.80 -1.49
C VAL A 260 17.67 -2.40 -1.11
N ARG A 261 17.29 -1.57 -2.09
CA ARG A 261 16.78 -0.21 -1.85
C ARG A 261 15.26 -0.13 -1.67
N SER A 262 14.55 -1.26 -1.76
CA SER A 262 13.10 -1.31 -1.56
C SER A 262 12.78 -1.38 -0.06
N PHE A 263 12.63 -0.22 0.60
CA PHE A 263 12.27 -0.09 2.02
C PHE A 263 10.81 -0.54 2.27
N GLY A 264 10.53 -1.85 2.22
CA GLY A 264 9.17 -2.40 2.41
C GLY A 264 8.19 -2.15 1.25
N MET A 265 8.58 -1.32 0.28
CA MET A 265 7.88 -1.18 -1.00
C MET A 265 8.09 -2.43 -1.84
N ALA A 266 7.12 -2.83 -2.67
CA ALA A 266 7.30 -3.93 -3.59
C ALA A 266 8.57 -3.72 -4.45
N THR A 267 9.40 -4.76 -4.60
CA THR A 267 10.39 -4.75 -5.67
C THR A 267 9.63 -4.85 -6.99
N VAL A 268 9.27 -3.70 -7.55
CA VAL A 268 8.61 -3.60 -8.85
C VAL A 268 9.61 -4.04 -9.90
N HIS A 269 9.55 -5.32 -10.27
CA HIS A 269 10.40 -5.88 -11.34
C HIS A 269 9.99 -5.38 -12.73
N THR A 270 8.90 -4.63 -12.86
CA THR A 270 8.44 -4.15 -14.17
C THR A 270 7.65 -2.84 -14.01
N THR A 271 8.35 -1.71 -14.15
CA THR A 271 7.71 -0.47 -14.58
C THR A 271 7.67 -0.48 -16.10
N MET A 272 6.50 -0.72 -16.67
CA MET A 272 6.27 -0.61 -18.11
C MET A 272 6.21 0.88 -18.48
N LEU A 273 7.24 1.37 -19.16
CA LEU A 273 7.16 2.61 -19.93
C LEU A 273 6.93 2.20 -21.38
N ILE A 274 5.78 2.58 -21.94
CA ILE A 274 5.54 2.57 -23.40
C ILE A 274 5.98 3.93 -23.93
#